data_AF-A0A4U5QQ73-F1
#
_entry.id   AF-A0A4U5QQ73-F1
#
_cell.length_a   1.000
_cell.length_b   1.000
_cell.length_c   1.000
_cell.angle_alpha   90.00
_cell.angle_beta   90.00
_cell.angle_gamma   90.00
#
_symmetry.space_group_name_H-M   'P 1'
#
loop_
_entity.id
_entity.type
_entity.pdbx_description
1 polymer ?
#
loop_
_entity_poly.entity_id
_entity_poly.type
_entity_poly.pdbx_seq_one_letter_code
_entity_poly.pdbx_strand_id
1 'polypeptide(L)'
;MGFFQDAEKSDDGNMNCYKMHDIIHDLAQYVSGKEFAIVEHDLLPLSLVQACHSCVEGKVGSFTVPEALYEAEQQRTLLLVGVEGLKDIPCKLFSSFKYWRVVDLNSCGLASLDKSL
;
A
#
# COMPACT_ATOMS: atom_id res chain seq x y z
N MET A 1 8.90 -12.67 -25.10
CA MET A 1 9.24 -12.08 -23.80
C MET A 1 8.19 -11.03 -23.50
N GLY A 2 7.33 -11.27 -22.51
CA GLY A 2 6.31 -10.31 -22.06
C GLY A 2 6.79 -9.54 -20.83
N PHE A 3 6.19 -8.38 -20.57
CA PHE A 3 6.45 -7.57 -19.36
C PHE A 3 5.93 -8.23 -18.08
N PHE A 4 4.92 -9.09 -18.23
CA PHE A 4 4.26 -9.81 -17.15
C PHE A 4 4.45 -11.32 -17.35
N GLN A 5 4.66 -12.03 -16.25
CA GLN A 5 4.90 -13.48 -16.17
C GLN A 5 4.08 -14.08 -15.03
N ASP A 6 4.12 -15.40 -14.87
CA ASP A 6 3.52 -16.14 -13.75
C ASP A 6 2.08 -15.69 -13.43
N ALA A 7 1.18 -15.92 -14.38
CA ALA A 7 -0.22 -15.61 -14.18
C ALA A 7 -0.82 -16.59 -13.15
N GLU A 8 -1.14 -16.08 -11.97
CA GLU A 8 -1.75 -16.85 -10.90
C GLU A 8 -3.28 -16.87 -11.07
N LYS A 9 -3.83 -18.08 -11.00
CA LYS A 9 -5.27 -18.29 -10.94
C LYS A 9 -5.71 -18.21 -9.49
N SER A 10 -6.72 -17.39 -9.21
CA SER A 10 -7.40 -17.41 -7.92
C SER A 10 -8.16 -18.73 -7.73
N ASP A 11 -8.54 -19.03 -6.49
CA ASP A 11 -9.31 -20.22 -6.12
C ASP A 11 -10.65 -20.36 -6.85
N ASP A 12 -11.19 -19.25 -7.38
CA ASP A 12 -12.40 -19.22 -8.22
C ASP A 12 -12.13 -19.49 -9.71
N GLY A 13 -10.88 -19.76 -10.10
CA GLY A 13 -10.47 -20.08 -11.46
C GLY A 13 -10.25 -18.87 -12.37
N ASN A 14 -10.44 -17.64 -11.89
CA ASN A 14 -10.16 -16.42 -12.65
C ASN A 14 -8.67 -16.06 -12.57
N MET A 15 -8.11 -15.40 -13.60
CA MET A 15 -6.75 -14.84 -13.51
C MET A 15 -6.83 -13.53 -12.73
N ASN A 16 -6.31 -13.51 -11.50
CA ASN A 16 -6.43 -12.33 -10.64
C ASN A 16 -5.13 -11.53 -10.53
N CYS A 17 -3.97 -12.17 -10.73
CA CYS A 17 -2.66 -11.55 -10.55
C CYS A 17 -1.66 -11.97 -11.64
N TYR A 18 -0.77 -11.06 -12.00
CA TYR A 18 0.40 -11.35 -12.82
C TYR A 18 1.65 -10.84 -12.11
N LYS A 19 2.73 -11.61 -12.18
CA LYS A 19 4.03 -11.17 -11.70
C LYS A 19 4.66 -10.21 -12.72
N MET A 20 5.03 -9.01 -12.28
CA MET A 20 5.86 -8.13 -13.09
C MET A 20 7.26 -8.73 -13.21
N HIS A 21 7.83 -8.72 -14.41
CA HIS A 21 9.20 -9.21 -14.59
C HIS A 21 10.20 -8.38 -13.79
N ASP A 22 11.15 -9.03 -13.13
CA ASP A 22 12.12 -8.40 -12.21
C ASP A 22 12.82 -7.17 -12.83
N ILE A 23 13.24 -7.25 -14.11
CA ILE A 23 13.85 -6.11 -14.82
C ILE A 23 12.90 -4.90 -14.92
N ILE A 24 11.61 -5.13 -15.13
CA ILE A 24 10.61 -4.05 -15.25
C ILE A 24 10.30 -3.48 -13.87
N HIS A 25 10.25 -4.34 -12.86
CA HIS A 25 10.11 -3.95 -11.46
C HIS A 25 11.30 -3.07 -11.02
N ASP A 26 12.53 -3.49 -11.29
CA ASP A 26 13.75 -2.74 -10.94
C ASP A 26 13.81 -1.39 -11.67
N LEU A 27 13.41 -1.37 -12.95
CA LEU A 27 13.30 -0.12 -13.71
C LEU A 27 12.25 0.82 -13.10
N ALA A 28 11.09 0.30 -12.72
CA ALA A 28 10.03 1.10 -12.09
C ALA A 28 10.53 1.70 -10.76
N GLN A 29 11.19 0.90 -9.93
CA GLN A 29 11.80 1.39 -8.67
C GLN A 29 12.87 2.45 -8.92
N TYR A 30 13.76 2.23 -9.90
CA TYR A 30 14.80 3.18 -10.26
C TYR A 30 14.21 4.54 -10.72
N VAL A 31 13.18 4.50 -11.56
CA VAL A 31 12.53 5.71 -12.10
C VAL A 31 11.69 6.41 -11.04
N SER A 32 11.00 5.67 -10.16
CA SER A 32 10.19 6.26 -9.07
C SER A 32 11.03 6.91 -7.98
N GLY A 33 12.31 6.54 -7.87
CA GLY A 33 13.23 7.08 -6.87
C GLY A 33 12.66 6.96 -5.46
N LYS A 34 12.51 8.10 -4.79
CA LYS A 34 11.98 8.18 -3.41
C LYS A 34 10.51 8.59 -3.33
N GLU A 35 9.86 8.78 -4.48
CA GLU A 35 8.45 9.22 -4.53
C GLU A 35 7.48 8.05 -4.32
N PHE A 36 7.94 6.81 -4.53
CA PHE A 36 7.16 5.60 -4.31
C PHE A 36 7.79 4.73 -3.22
N ALA A 37 6.96 4.17 -2.35
CA ALA A 37 7.38 3.28 -1.28
C ALA A 37 6.44 2.09 -1.12
N ILE A 38 7.02 0.89 -0.97
CA ILE A 38 6.30 -0.29 -0.52
C ILE A 38 6.71 -0.55 0.93
N VAL A 39 5.72 -0.70 1.80
CA VAL A 39 5.91 -1.04 3.20
C VAL A 39 5.42 -2.47 3.39
N GLU A 40 6.36 -3.40 3.40
CA GLU A 40 6.11 -4.85 3.56
C GLU A 40 6.53 -5.28 4.96
N HIS A 41 5.67 -6.01 5.67
CA HIS A 41 6.08 -6.88 6.79
C HIS A 41 7.13 -6.27 7.77
N ASP A 42 6.91 -5.05 8.22
CA ASP A 42 7.79 -4.27 9.14
C ASP A 42 9.15 -3.80 8.57
N LEU A 43 9.46 -4.09 7.31
CA LEU A 43 10.58 -3.49 6.59
C LEU A 43 10.18 -2.10 6.12
N LEU A 44 10.39 -1.14 7.01
CA LEU A 44 10.19 0.27 6.68
C LEU A 44 11.37 0.78 5.84
N PRO A 45 11.12 1.48 4.72
CA PRO A 45 12.15 2.26 4.08
C PRO A 45 12.66 3.33 5.06
N LEU A 46 13.96 3.63 5.00
CA LEU A 46 14.69 4.53 5.90
C LEU A 46 14.02 5.90 6.13
N SER A 47 13.16 6.36 5.21
CA SER A 47 12.33 7.56 5.36
C SER A 47 11.19 7.55 4.34
N LEU A 48 9.96 7.80 4.80
CA LEU A 48 8.79 8.05 3.95
C LEU A 48 8.51 9.55 3.71
N VAL A 49 9.39 10.44 4.19
CA VAL A 49 9.19 11.90 4.11
C VAL A 49 9.02 12.40 2.67
N GLN A 50 9.69 11.74 1.71
CA GLN A 50 9.62 12.08 0.29
C GLN A 50 8.62 11.21 -0.49
N ALA A 51 8.05 10.19 0.15
CA ALA A 51 7.11 9.28 -0.50
C ALA A 51 5.78 10.01 -0.75
N CYS A 52 5.42 10.11 -2.02
CA CYS A 52 4.12 10.59 -2.47
C CYS A 52 3.13 9.44 -2.63
N HIS A 53 3.62 8.23 -2.89
CA HIS A 53 2.80 7.07 -3.19
C HIS A 53 3.26 5.90 -2.35
N SER A 54 2.39 5.39 -1.49
CA SER A 54 2.72 4.28 -0.61
C SER A 54 1.77 3.12 -0.82
N CYS A 55 2.34 1.92 -0.92
CA CYS A 55 1.61 0.66 -0.83
C CYS A 55 1.99 0.00 0.49
N VAL A 56 1.01 -0.44 1.26
CA VAL A 56 1.24 -1.13 2.53
C VAL A 56 0.65 -2.52 2.41
N GLU A 57 1.52 -3.51 2.59
CA GLU A 57 1.13 -4.90 2.61
C GLU A 57 0.81 -5.33 4.04
N GLY A 58 -0.42 -5.78 4.25
CA GLY A 58 -0.89 -6.27 5.53
C GLY A 58 -0.67 -7.77 5.69
N LYS A 59 -0.61 -8.20 6.95
CA LYS A 59 -0.70 -9.61 7.32
C LYS A 59 -2.09 -9.93 7.84
N VAL A 60 -2.64 -11.07 7.42
CA VAL A 60 -3.94 -11.57 7.85
C VAL A 60 -4.04 -11.62 9.38
N GLY A 61 -5.05 -10.94 9.94
CA GLY A 61 -5.39 -10.99 11.37
C GLY A 61 -4.51 -10.14 12.29
N SER A 62 -3.48 -9.46 11.76
CA SER A 62 -2.63 -8.55 12.54
C SER A 62 -2.11 -7.44 11.65
N PHE A 63 -2.92 -6.41 11.42
CA PHE A 63 -2.48 -5.19 10.76
C PHE A 63 -2.49 -4.01 11.72
N THR A 64 -1.33 -3.37 11.83
CA THR A 64 -1.17 -2.07 12.47
C THR A 64 -0.56 -1.13 11.45
N VAL A 65 -1.16 0.06 11.31
CA VAL A 65 -0.64 1.10 10.42
C VAL A 65 0.80 1.44 10.86
N PRO A 66 1.80 1.28 9.98
CA PRO A 66 3.18 1.61 10.30
C PRO A 66 3.36 3.09 10.68
N GLU A 67 4.10 3.38 11.76
CA GLU A 67 4.27 4.75 12.26
C GLU A 67 4.89 5.69 11.23
N ALA A 68 5.78 5.18 10.36
CA ALA A 68 6.43 5.97 9.33
C ALA A 68 5.43 6.62 8.34
N LEU A 69 4.21 6.07 8.20
CA LEU A 69 3.17 6.66 7.36
C LEU A 69 2.67 7.98 7.94
N TYR A 70 2.66 8.16 9.26
CA TYR A 70 2.25 9.43 9.86
C TYR A 70 3.24 10.57 9.58
N GLU A 71 4.48 10.23 9.23
CA GLU A 71 5.55 11.19 8.92
C GLU A 71 5.65 11.50 7.41
N ALA A 72 4.80 10.87 6.58
CA ALA A 72 4.80 11.05 5.13
C ALA A 72 3.96 12.27 4.73
N GLU A 73 4.50 13.47 4.95
CA GLU A 73 3.81 14.74 4.74
C GLU A 73 3.38 14.99 3.29
N GLN A 74 4.08 14.39 2.32
CA GLN A 74 3.85 14.56 0.89
C GLN A 74 2.95 13.49 0.27
N GLN A 75 2.34 12.63 1.09
CA GLN A 75 1.59 11.50 0.59
C GLN A 75 0.37 11.97 -0.22
N ARG A 76 0.15 11.30 -1.35
CA ARG A 76 -0.91 11.54 -2.34
C ARG A 76 -1.72 10.28 -2.60
N THR A 77 -1.08 9.11 -2.48
CA THR A 77 -1.70 7.81 -2.65
C THR A 77 -1.37 6.91 -1.46
N LEU A 78 -2.39 6.24 -0.93
CA LEU A 78 -2.23 5.08 -0.06
C LEU A 78 -3.02 3.91 -0.64
N LEU A 79 -2.34 2.77 -0.82
CA LEU A 79 -2.95 1.50 -1.16
C LEU A 79 -2.72 0.53 0.00
N LEU A 80 -3.78 -0.01 0.56
CA LEU A 80 -3.71 -1.09 1.54
C LEU A 80 -4.04 -2.42 0.84
N VAL A 81 -3.08 -3.34 0.81
CA VAL A 81 -3.20 -4.63 0.10
C VAL A 81 -3.02 -5.77 1.09
N GLY A 82 -3.85 -6.82 1.00
CA GLY A 82 -3.75 -8.00 1.86
C GLY A 82 -4.03 -7.74 3.35
N VAL A 83 -4.58 -6.58 3.67
CA VAL A 83 -4.97 -6.24 5.04
C VAL A 83 -6.31 -6.92 5.33
N GLU A 84 -6.35 -7.81 6.32
CA GLU A 84 -7.61 -8.40 6.80
C GLU A 84 -7.77 -8.19 8.31
N GLY A 85 -8.98 -7.84 8.73
CA GLY A 85 -9.33 -7.67 10.14
C GLY A 85 -8.97 -6.30 10.72
N LEU A 86 -8.74 -5.29 9.87
CA LEU A 86 -8.58 -3.91 10.31
C LEU A 86 -9.94 -3.37 10.77
N LYS A 87 -10.20 -3.44 12.07
CA LYS A 87 -11.49 -3.01 12.64
C LYS A 87 -11.72 -1.52 12.46
N ASP A 88 -10.69 -0.73 12.77
CA ASP A 88 -10.71 0.73 12.73
C ASP A 88 -9.37 1.24 12.19
N ILE A 89 -9.42 2.31 11.40
CA ILE A 89 -8.22 3.03 10.95
C ILE A 89 -7.93 4.17 11.92
N PRO A 90 -6.69 4.33 12.41
CA PRO A 90 -6.32 5.45 13.28
C PRO A 90 -6.61 6.80 12.61
N CYS A 91 -7.37 7.68 13.27
CA CYS A 91 -7.71 9.01 12.72
C CYS A 91 -6.46 9.86 12.44
N LYS A 92 -5.37 9.60 13.18
CA LYS A 92 -4.05 10.21 12.96
C LYS A 92 -3.54 9.99 11.53
N LEU A 93 -3.92 8.88 10.89
CA LEU A 93 -3.56 8.58 9.51
C LEU A 93 -4.06 9.71 8.61
N PHE A 94 -5.35 9.98 8.62
CA PHE A 94 -5.96 11.00 7.75
C PHE A 94 -5.59 12.43 8.15
N SER A 95 -5.38 12.70 9.45
CA SER A 95 -4.98 14.03 9.90
C SER A 95 -3.55 14.41 9.49
N SER A 96 -2.68 13.43 9.26
CA SER A 96 -1.28 13.66 8.86
C SER A 96 -1.12 14.05 7.39
N PHE A 97 -2.17 13.86 6.58
CA PHE A 97 -2.06 13.90 5.14
C PHE A 97 -2.73 15.10 4.49
N LYS A 98 -1.90 16.05 4.04
CA LYS A 98 -2.37 17.30 3.43
C LYS A 98 -2.67 17.22 1.93
N TYR A 99 -2.12 16.22 1.22
CA TYR A 99 -2.09 16.18 -0.26
C TYR A 99 -2.75 14.94 -0.88
N TRP A 100 -3.61 14.23 -0.14
CA TRP A 100 -4.23 13.00 -0.60
C TRP A 100 -5.15 13.18 -1.80
N ARG A 101 -5.01 12.27 -2.77
CA ARG A 101 -5.82 12.19 -3.98
C ARG A 101 -6.48 10.84 -4.16
N VAL A 102 -5.80 9.78 -3.75
CA VAL A 102 -6.27 8.40 -3.94
C VAL A 102 -6.04 7.59 -2.68
N VAL A 103 -7.09 6.91 -2.23
CA VAL A 103 -7.04 5.98 -1.10
C VAL A 103 -7.75 4.72 -1.53
N ASP A 104 -7.05 3.60 -1.43
CA ASP A 104 -7.65 2.29 -1.59
C ASP A 104 -7.59 1.53 -0.26
N LEU A 105 -8.78 1.28 0.29
CA LEU A 105 -9.01 0.51 1.52
C LEU A 105 -9.80 -0.76 1.22
N ASN A 106 -9.84 -1.20 -0.04
CA ASN A 106 -10.63 -2.36 -0.44
C ASN A 106 -10.17 -3.61 0.32
N SER A 107 -11.12 -4.49 0.62
CA SER A 107 -10.90 -5.74 1.34
C SER A 107 -10.26 -5.63 2.74
N CYS A 108 -10.12 -4.43 3.32
CA CYS A 108 -9.53 -4.24 4.66
C CYS A 108 -10.36 -4.83 5.82
N GLY A 109 -11.62 -5.20 5.57
CA GLY A 109 -12.55 -5.67 6.60
C GLY A 109 -13.00 -4.56 7.56
N LEU A 110 -12.95 -3.30 7.12
CA LEU A 110 -13.29 -2.13 7.92
C LEU A 110 -14.75 -2.19 8.37
N ALA A 111 -14.98 -2.14 9.69
CA ALA A 111 -16.33 -2.13 10.26
C ALA A 111 -16.93 -0.73 10.28
N SER A 112 -16.11 0.29 10.49
CA SER A 112 -16.54 1.68 10.48
C SER A 112 -15.41 2.62 10.02
N LEU A 113 -15.80 3.68 9.33
CA LEU A 113 -14.90 4.79 9.04
C LEU A 113 -15.30 5.97 9.94
N ASP A 114 -14.31 6.70 10.46
CA ASP A 114 -14.58 7.90 11.24
C ASP A 114 -15.38 8.90 10.40
N LYS A 115 -16.39 9.53 11.02
CA LYS A 115 -17.29 10.48 10.35
C LYS A 115 -16.62 11.82 10.03
N SER A 116 -15.42 12.05 10.56
CA SER A 116 -14.65 13.28 10.37
C SER A 116 -13.77 13.29 9.11
N LEU A 117 -13.80 12.20 8.32
CA LEU A 117 -13.24 12.15 6.96
C LEU A 117 -14.04 12.95 5.94
#